data_AF-A0A398BD61-F1
#
_entry.id   AF-A0A398BD61-F1
#
_cell.length_a   1.000
_cell.length_b   1.000
_cell.length_c   1.000
_cell.angle_alpha   90.00
_cell.angle_beta   90.00
_cell.angle_gamma   90.00
#
_symmetry.space_group_name_H-M   'P 1'
#
loop_
_entity.id
_entity.type
_entity.pdbx_description
1 polymer ?
#
loop_
_entity_poly.entity_id
_entity_poly.type
_entity_poly.pdbx_seq_one_letter_code
_entity_poly.pdbx_strand_id
1 'polypeptide(L)'
;MALNAAIESSRAGEDGRGFSVVAEEVRKLAEQSKESASQIASIIGDMKSNNMRAVKSVDKASQEVKEVVNLVGKTGKAFDKILSSIENENAEIYEVSNVTQEISASVEQVNASVKEVAHIAESSAESTTAVAAVSEEQLAAMQEVNASASTLANLTENLKTMIGKFKV
;
A
#
# COMPACT_ATOMS: atom_id res chain seq x y z
N MET A 1 65.22 59.20 8.67
CA MET A 1 65.25 60.52 9.33
C MET A 1 66.01 60.48 10.66
N ALA A 2 65.73 59.58 11.61
CA ALA A 2 66.46 59.47 12.90
C ALA A 2 67.98 59.22 12.77
N LEU A 3 68.41 58.44 11.77
CA LEU A 3 69.85 58.19 11.50
C LEU A 3 70.63 59.47 11.16
N ASN A 4 70.05 60.39 10.39
CA ASN A 4 70.70 61.65 10.02
C ASN A 4 70.79 62.61 11.23
N ALA A 5 69.83 62.53 12.16
CA ALA A 5 69.86 63.32 13.39
C ALA A 5 70.94 62.84 14.37
N ALA A 6 71.19 61.52 14.46
CA ALA A 6 72.28 60.95 15.25
C ALA A 6 73.67 61.33 14.69
N ILE A 7 73.81 61.37 13.35
CA ILE A 7 75.03 61.80 12.65
C ILE A 7 75.33 63.29 12.91
N GLU A 8 74.34 64.18 12.79
CA GLU A 8 74.55 65.62 13.02
C GLU A 8 74.76 65.95 14.50
N SER A 9 74.21 65.14 15.42
CA SER A 9 74.45 65.25 16.88
C SER A 9 75.90 64.90 17.27
N SER A 10 76.51 63.89 16.61
CA SER A 10 77.95 63.58 16.79
C SER A 10 78.87 64.69 16.29
N ARG A 11 78.41 65.47 15.30
CA ARG A 11 79.16 66.57 14.69
C ARG A 11 79.13 67.87 15.53
N ALA A 12 78.13 68.02 16.41
CA ALA A 12 77.93 69.20 17.26
C ALA A 12 78.55 69.13 18.67
N GLY A 13 79.20 68.02 19.05
CA GLY A 13 79.90 67.91 20.35
C GLY A 13 78.96 67.95 21.58
N GLU A 14 79.33 68.69 22.64
CA GLU A 14 78.54 68.75 23.89
C GLU A 14 77.14 69.34 23.72
N ASP A 15 76.96 70.29 22.77
CA ASP A 15 75.66 70.90 22.46
C ASP A 15 74.69 69.93 21.74
N GLY A 16 75.20 68.82 21.18
CA GLY A 16 74.43 67.80 20.46
C GLY A 16 73.87 66.67 21.33
N ARG A 17 74.23 66.57 22.61
CA ARG A 17 73.81 65.46 23.49
C ARG A 17 72.30 65.33 23.64
N GLY A 18 71.58 66.45 23.78
CA GLY A 18 70.12 66.47 23.86
C GLY A 18 69.44 65.95 22.58
N PHE A 19 69.95 66.35 21.42
CA PHE A 19 69.47 65.88 20.11
C PHE A 19 69.76 64.39 19.88
N SER A 20 70.90 63.88 20.39
CA SER A 20 71.25 62.46 20.30
C SER A 20 70.28 61.57 21.10
N VAL A 21 69.85 61.99 22.29
CA VAL A 21 68.88 61.24 23.12
C VAL A 21 67.51 61.22 22.44
N VAL A 22 67.07 62.36 21.90
CA VAL A 22 65.80 62.46 21.16
C VAL A 22 65.84 61.62 19.88
N ALA A 23 66.95 61.61 19.14
CA ALA A 23 67.08 60.80 17.92
C ALA A 23 67.04 59.29 18.23
N GLU A 24 67.63 58.85 19.33
CA GLU A 24 67.59 57.46 19.77
C GLU A 24 66.19 57.04 20.24
N GLU A 25 65.47 57.91 20.97
CA GLU A 25 64.08 57.62 21.38
C GLU A 25 63.14 57.58 20.17
N VAL A 26 63.33 58.48 19.18
CA VAL A 26 62.58 58.43 17.90
C VAL A 26 62.90 57.16 17.12
N ARG A 27 64.16 56.69 17.11
CA ARG A 27 64.55 55.42 16.48
C ARG A 27 63.86 54.23 17.15
N LYS A 28 63.84 54.21 18.49
CA LYS A 28 63.20 53.16 19.28
C LYS A 28 61.69 53.13 19.07
N LEU A 29 61.02 54.28 19.09
CA LEU A 29 59.59 54.41 18.77
C LEU A 29 59.28 53.98 17.33
N ALA A 30 60.15 54.31 16.38
CA ALA A 30 59.98 53.88 14.99
C ALA A 30 60.11 52.35 14.83
N GLU A 31 61.05 51.70 15.51
CA GLU A 31 61.18 50.24 15.47
C GLU A 31 60.00 49.55 16.18
N GLN A 32 59.55 50.06 17.33
CA GLN A 32 58.34 49.57 18.01
C GLN A 32 57.08 49.75 17.14
N SER A 33 56.97 50.88 16.44
CA SER A 33 55.88 51.14 15.50
C SER A 33 55.91 50.16 14.32
N LYS A 34 57.09 49.87 13.78
CA LYS A 34 57.29 48.88 12.71
C LYS A 34 56.96 47.46 13.17
N GLU A 35 57.37 47.08 14.37
CA GLU A 35 57.03 45.77 14.96
C GLU A 35 55.52 45.62 15.15
N SER A 36 54.88 46.66 15.72
CA SER A 36 53.42 46.70 15.88
C SER A 36 52.69 46.61 14.54
N ALA A 37 53.16 47.34 13.51
CA ALA A 37 52.59 47.28 12.17
C ALA A 37 52.73 45.88 11.55
N SER A 38 53.86 45.20 11.78
CA SER A 38 54.06 43.82 11.32
C SER A 38 53.13 42.83 12.03
N GLN A 39 52.90 42.98 13.33
CA GLN A 39 51.96 42.16 14.08
C GLN A 39 50.52 42.38 13.59
N ILE A 40 50.12 43.64 13.37
CA ILE A 40 48.80 43.97 12.80
C ILE A 40 48.64 43.34 11.41
N ALA A 41 49.66 43.40 10.55
CA ALA A 41 49.62 42.79 9.23
C ALA A 41 49.44 41.26 9.31
N SER A 42 50.10 40.59 10.25
CA SER A 42 49.91 39.15 10.50
C SER A 42 48.47 38.84 10.92
N ILE A 43 47.94 39.59 11.90
CA ILE A 43 46.56 39.41 12.39
C ILE A 43 45.54 39.61 11.26
N ILE A 44 45.74 40.63 10.40
CA ILE A 44 44.88 40.87 9.23
C ILE A 44 44.97 39.69 8.25
N GLY A 45 46.17 39.15 8.02
CA GLY A 45 46.37 37.95 7.19
C GLY A 45 45.58 36.75 7.70
N ASP A 46 45.66 36.49 9.01
CA ASP A 46 44.93 35.40 9.66
C ASP A 46 43.42 35.63 9.64
N MET A 47 42.95 36.86 9.89
CA MET A 47 41.54 37.23 9.77
C MET A 47 41.02 37.01 8.35
N LYS A 48 41.79 37.39 7.32
CA LYS A 48 41.42 37.16 5.92
C LYS A 48 41.33 35.68 5.60
N SER A 49 42.28 34.87 6.08
CA SER A 49 42.28 33.41 5.92
C SER A 49 41.05 32.77 6.61
N ASN A 50 40.75 33.18 7.84
CA ASN A 50 39.55 32.77 8.57
C ASN A 50 38.28 33.15 7.83
N ASN A 51 38.19 34.36 7.30
CA ASN A 51 37.03 34.84 6.55
C ASN A 51 36.80 34.00 5.28
N MET A 52 37.86 33.71 4.51
CA MET A 52 37.76 32.83 3.33
C MET A 52 37.28 31.43 3.70
N ARG A 53 37.73 30.87 4.84
CA ARG A 53 37.23 29.58 5.34
C ARG A 53 35.75 29.67 5.71
N ALA A 54 35.33 30.74 6.39
CA ALA A 54 33.93 30.94 6.77
C ALA A 54 33.02 31.03 5.54
N VAL A 55 33.42 31.80 4.51
CA VAL A 55 32.68 31.89 3.23
C VAL A 55 32.54 30.50 2.60
N LYS A 56 33.63 29.74 2.50
CA LYS A 56 33.59 28.38 1.92
C LYS A 56 32.68 27.43 2.71
N SER A 57 32.65 27.53 4.04
CA SER A 57 31.74 26.75 4.88
C SER A 57 30.27 27.13 4.65
N VAL A 58 29.98 28.42 4.50
CA VAL A 58 28.63 28.92 4.18
C VAL A 58 28.18 28.44 2.81
N ASP A 59 29.05 28.48 1.80
CA ASP A 59 28.74 27.97 0.46
C ASP A 59 28.42 26.46 0.49
N LYS A 60 29.23 25.68 1.22
CA LYS A 60 28.99 24.25 1.41
C LYS A 60 27.64 23.99 2.11
N ALA A 61 27.36 24.71 3.20
CA ALA A 61 26.09 24.58 3.91
C ALA A 61 24.90 24.94 3.01
N SER A 62 25.03 25.96 2.16
CA SER A 62 23.99 26.32 1.19
C SER A 62 23.72 25.19 0.18
N GLN A 63 24.77 24.51 -0.28
CA GLN A 63 24.62 23.35 -1.17
C GLN A 63 23.94 22.17 -0.47
N GLU A 64 24.36 21.84 0.76
CA GLU A 64 23.75 20.77 1.55
C GLU A 64 22.25 21.04 1.80
N VAL A 65 21.87 22.28 2.12
CA VAL A 65 20.46 22.66 2.29
C VAL A 65 19.66 22.46 1.00
N LYS A 66 20.22 22.79 -0.18
CA LYS A 66 19.54 22.53 -1.47
C LYS A 66 19.30 21.04 -1.71
N GLU A 67 20.27 20.20 -1.36
CA GLU A 67 20.12 18.74 -1.47
C GLU A 67 19.04 18.21 -0.52
N VAL A 68 19.02 18.71 0.72
CA VAL A 68 17.98 18.37 1.71
C VAL A 68 16.59 18.76 1.21
N VAL A 69 16.41 19.96 0.67
CA VAL A 69 15.11 20.41 0.12
C VAL A 69 14.64 19.49 -1.01
N ASN A 70 15.54 19.06 -1.90
CA ASN A 70 15.22 18.12 -2.96
C ASN A 70 14.80 16.74 -2.39
N LEU A 71 15.53 16.23 -1.40
CA LEU A 71 15.22 14.95 -0.76
C LEU A 71 13.85 14.99 -0.06
N VAL A 72 13.55 16.07 0.66
CA VAL A 72 12.25 16.29 1.28
C VAL A 72 11.14 16.33 0.23
N GLY A 73 11.37 17.00 -0.90
CA GLY A 73 10.42 17.02 -2.02
C GLY A 73 10.17 15.63 -2.62
N LYS A 74 11.21 14.79 -2.78
CA LYS A 74 11.06 13.39 -3.22
C LYS A 74 10.28 12.56 -2.20
N THR A 75 10.53 12.80 -0.91
CA THR A 75 9.83 12.13 0.19
C THR A 75 8.35 12.48 0.20
N GLY A 76 8.00 13.76 0.00
CA GLY A 76 6.62 14.20 -0.15
C GLY A 76 5.89 13.48 -1.28
N LYS A 77 6.50 13.40 -2.47
CA LYS A 77 5.94 12.66 -3.61
C LYS A 77 5.75 11.17 -3.33
N ALA A 78 6.64 10.55 -2.54
CA ALA A 78 6.49 9.16 -2.15
C ALA A 78 5.28 8.98 -1.21
N PHE A 79 5.09 9.90 -0.25
CA PHE A 79 3.90 9.90 0.60
C PHE A 79 2.60 10.14 -0.18
N ASP A 80 2.59 11.04 -1.17
CA ASP A 80 1.43 11.24 -2.04
C ASP A 80 1.06 9.94 -2.77
N LYS A 81 2.06 9.21 -3.29
CA LYS A 81 1.83 7.92 -3.94
C LYS A 81 1.30 6.85 -2.98
N ILE A 82 1.81 6.82 -1.74
CA ILE A 82 1.31 5.92 -0.70
C ILE A 82 -0.16 6.26 -0.40
N LEU A 83 -0.50 7.53 -0.24
CA LEU A 83 -1.87 7.97 0.02
C LEU A 83 -2.83 7.53 -1.09
N SER A 84 -2.48 7.78 -2.36
CA SER A 84 -3.31 7.34 -3.49
C SER A 84 -3.44 5.81 -3.57
N SER A 85 -2.41 5.06 -3.16
CA SER A 85 -2.49 3.59 -3.13
C SER A 85 -3.47 3.12 -2.05
N ILE A 86 -3.44 3.73 -0.86
CA ILE A 86 -4.38 3.45 0.23
C ILE A 86 -5.82 3.80 -0.16
N GLU A 87 -6.03 4.92 -0.87
CA GLU A 87 -7.35 5.31 -1.37
C GLU A 87 -7.91 4.28 -2.36
N ASN A 88 -7.07 3.78 -3.27
CA ASN A 88 -7.46 2.72 -4.21
C ASN A 88 -7.76 1.40 -3.48
N GLU A 89 -6.92 0.97 -2.54
CA GLU A 89 -7.15 -0.23 -1.74
C GLU A 89 -8.47 -0.14 -0.96
N ASN A 90 -8.81 1.02 -0.40
CA ASN A 90 -10.10 1.23 0.26
C ASN A 90 -11.26 1.07 -0.72
N ALA A 91 -11.14 1.58 -1.95
CA ALA A 91 -12.18 1.41 -2.97
C ALA A 91 -12.37 -0.08 -3.34
N GLU A 92 -11.29 -0.83 -3.51
CA GLU A 92 -11.33 -2.27 -3.76
C GLU A 92 -11.97 -3.05 -2.60
N ILE A 93 -11.70 -2.66 -1.34
CA ILE A 93 -12.34 -3.27 -0.17
C ILE A 93 -13.87 -3.08 -0.21
N TYR A 94 -14.36 -1.91 -0.61
CA TYR A 94 -15.80 -1.67 -0.77
C TYR A 94 -16.41 -2.54 -1.87
N GLU A 95 -15.71 -2.71 -3.00
CA GLU A 95 -16.15 -3.59 -4.08
C GLU A 95 -16.23 -5.05 -3.62
N VAL A 96 -15.19 -5.56 -2.94
CA VAL A 96 -15.17 -6.92 -2.38
C VAL A 96 -16.29 -7.12 -1.37
N SER A 97 -16.57 -6.12 -0.53
CA SER A 97 -17.69 -6.17 0.43
C SER A 97 -19.03 -6.32 -0.29
N ASN A 98 -19.27 -5.55 -1.36
CA ASN A 98 -20.51 -5.64 -2.14
C ASN A 98 -20.65 -7.01 -2.81
N VAL A 99 -19.59 -7.50 -3.46
CA VAL A 99 -19.58 -8.85 -4.07
C VAL A 99 -19.85 -9.93 -3.03
N THR A 100 -19.31 -9.79 -1.83
CA THR A 100 -19.55 -10.76 -0.73
C THR A 100 -21.01 -10.76 -0.27
N GLN A 101 -21.68 -9.61 -0.28
CA GLN A 101 -23.12 -9.52 0.00
C GLN A 101 -23.96 -10.19 -1.09
N GLU A 102 -23.63 -9.98 -2.36
CA GLU A 102 -24.30 -10.65 -3.48
C GLU A 102 -24.11 -12.17 -3.46
N ILE A 103 -22.92 -12.64 -3.11
CA ILE A 103 -22.64 -14.07 -2.92
C ILE A 103 -23.50 -14.62 -1.78
N SER A 104 -23.61 -13.90 -0.66
CA SER A 104 -24.43 -14.34 0.48
C SER A 104 -25.90 -14.51 0.09
N ALA A 105 -26.46 -13.53 -0.63
CA ALA A 105 -27.83 -13.61 -1.15
C ALA A 105 -28.00 -14.78 -2.14
N SER A 106 -27.01 -15.01 -3.01
CA SER A 106 -27.02 -16.12 -3.96
C SER A 106 -27.00 -17.47 -3.25
N VAL A 107 -26.24 -17.60 -2.16
CA VAL A 107 -26.20 -18.82 -1.33
C VAL A 107 -27.55 -19.09 -0.67
N GLU A 108 -28.24 -18.05 -0.18
CA GLU A 108 -29.60 -18.20 0.36
C GLU A 108 -30.58 -18.71 -0.70
N GLN A 109 -30.52 -18.17 -1.92
CA GLN A 109 -31.36 -18.61 -3.04
C GLN A 109 -31.08 -20.06 -3.46
N VAL A 110 -29.80 -20.45 -3.49
CA VAL A 110 -29.41 -21.84 -3.78
C VAL A 110 -29.95 -22.77 -2.69
N ASN A 111 -29.81 -22.40 -1.42
CA ASN A 111 -30.34 -23.20 -0.31
C ASN A 111 -31.86 -23.37 -0.39
N ALA A 112 -32.59 -22.31 -0.73
CA ALA A 112 -34.04 -22.39 -0.96
C ALA A 112 -34.39 -23.34 -2.11
N SER A 113 -33.64 -23.26 -3.21
CA SER A 113 -33.83 -24.13 -4.38
C SER A 113 -33.54 -25.60 -4.07
N VAL A 114 -32.51 -25.89 -3.27
CA VAL A 114 -32.18 -27.25 -2.82
C VAL A 114 -33.31 -27.82 -1.94
N LYS A 115 -33.90 -27.02 -1.05
CA LYS A 115 -35.05 -27.44 -0.24
C LYS A 115 -36.27 -27.76 -1.10
N GLU A 116 -36.55 -26.94 -2.11
CA GLU A 116 -37.66 -27.18 -3.03
C GLU A 116 -37.45 -28.49 -3.81
N VAL A 117 -36.24 -28.75 -4.31
CA VAL A 117 -35.91 -30.00 -5.00
C VAL A 117 -36.09 -31.21 -4.07
N ALA A 118 -35.68 -31.10 -2.80
CA ALA A 118 -35.88 -32.16 -1.82
C ALA A 118 -37.38 -32.45 -1.59
N HIS A 119 -38.20 -31.42 -1.46
CA HIS A 119 -39.65 -31.54 -1.31
C HIS A 119 -40.31 -32.18 -2.55
N ILE A 120 -39.92 -31.78 -3.75
CA ILE A 120 -40.41 -32.38 -5.00
C ILE A 120 -40.03 -33.86 -5.09
N ALA A 121 -38.80 -34.21 -4.68
CA ALA A 121 -38.33 -35.59 -4.68
C ALA A 121 -39.13 -36.47 -3.70
N GLU A 122 -39.44 -35.95 -2.51
CA GLU A 122 -40.28 -36.63 -1.51
C GLU A 122 -41.69 -36.87 -2.05
N SER A 123 -42.36 -35.84 -2.58
CA SER A 123 -43.69 -35.97 -3.17
C SER A 123 -43.72 -36.92 -4.38
N SER A 124 -42.64 -36.95 -5.17
CA SER A 124 -42.51 -37.90 -6.29
C SER A 124 -42.39 -39.35 -5.81
N ALA A 125 -41.68 -39.59 -4.71
CA ALA A 125 -41.56 -40.92 -4.11
C ALA A 125 -42.91 -41.40 -3.53
N GLU A 126 -43.65 -40.52 -2.86
CA GLU A 126 -45.01 -40.80 -2.38
C GLU A 126 -45.95 -41.15 -3.54
N SER A 127 -45.94 -40.33 -4.60
CA SER A 127 -46.76 -40.56 -5.80
C SER A 127 -46.42 -41.89 -6.49
N THR A 128 -45.13 -42.23 -6.57
CA THR A 128 -44.68 -43.51 -7.15
C THR A 128 -45.17 -44.69 -6.31
N THR A 129 -45.15 -44.56 -4.98
CA THR A 129 -45.67 -45.59 -4.06
C THR A 129 -47.17 -45.77 -4.23
N ALA A 130 -47.93 -44.67 -4.36
CA ALA A 130 -49.36 -44.71 -4.61
C ALA A 130 -49.69 -45.39 -5.95
N VAL A 131 -48.93 -45.06 -7.02
CA VAL A 131 -49.09 -45.69 -8.35
C VAL A 131 -48.79 -47.20 -8.29
N ALA A 132 -47.76 -47.62 -7.54
CA ALA A 132 -47.47 -49.03 -7.36
C ALA A 132 -48.62 -49.78 -6.67
N ALA A 133 -49.18 -49.22 -5.60
CA ALA A 133 -50.33 -49.80 -4.89
C ALA A 133 -51.56 -49.93 -5.81
N VAL A 134 -51.90 -48.87 -6.57
CA VAL A 134 -53.01 -48.92 -7.54
C VAL A 134 -52.76 -49.95 -8.65
N SER A 135 -51.50 -50.10 -9.08
CA SER A 135 -51.13 -51.11 -10.08
C SER A 135 -51.31 -52.54 -9.56
N GLU A 136 -51.05 -52.79 -8.27
CA GLU A 136 -51.32 -54.09 -7.63
C GLU A 136 -52.82 -54.38 -7.53
N GLU A 137 -53.63 -53.40 -7.13
CA GLU A 137 -55.09 -53.53 -7.12
C GLU A 137 -55.65 -53.81 -8.53
N GLN A 138 -55.13 -53.09 -9.53
CA GLN A 138 -55.52 -53.28 -10.93
C GLN A 138 -55.14 -54.68 -11.44
N LEU A 139 -53.99 -55.21 -11.04
CA LEU A 139 -53.58 -56.58 -11.38
C LEU A 139 -54.54 -57.61 -10.79
N ALA A 140 -54.93 -57.44 -9.52
CA ALA A 140 -55.90 -58.33 -8.86
C ALA A 140 -57.27 -58.28 -9.55
N ALA A 141 -57.77 -57.09 -9.88
CA ALA A 141 -59.03 -56.94 -10.62
C ALA A 141 -58.97 -57.62 -12.01
N MET A 142 -57.85 -57.53 -12.71
CA MET A 142 -57.66 -58.21 -14.00
C MET A 142 -57.66 -59.73 -13.86
N GLN A 143 -57.10 -60.28 -12.76
CA GLN A 143 -57.19 -61.71 -12.48
C GLN A 143 -58.63 -62.17 -12.25
N GLU A 144 -59.44 -61.39 -11.53
CA GLU A 144 -60.86 -61.68 -11.30
C GLU A 144 -61.68 -61.62 -12.60
N VAL A 145 -61.43 -60.62 -13.44
CA VAL A 145 -62.04 -60.52 -14.77
C VAL A 145 -61.70 -61.74 -15.62
N ASN A 146 -60.44 -62.17 -15.61
CA ASN A 146 -60.01 -63.34 -16.38
C ASN A 146 -60.67 -64.64 -15.86
N ALA A 147 -60.78 -64.81 -14.54
CA ALA A 147 -61.47 -65.95 -13.93
C ALA A 147 -62.97 -65.96 -14.28
N SER A 148 -63.61 -64.80 -14.26
CA SER A 148 -65.02 -64.63 -14.64
C SER A 148 -65.24 -64.95 -16.12
N ALA A 149 -64.37 -64.48 -17.00
CA ALA A 149 -64.40 -64.78 -18.43
C ALA A 149 -64.25 -66.28 -18.70
N SER A 150 -63.33 -66.96 -18.00
CA SER A 150 -63.16 -68.42 -18.11
C SER A 150 -64.41 -69.17 -17.63
N THR A 151 -65.03 -68.72 -16.54
CA THR A 151 -66.27 -69.31 -16.02
C THR A 151 -67.42 -69.14 -17.02
N LEU A 152 -67.55 -67.96 -17.62
CA LEU A 152 -68.57 -67.68 -18.63
C LEU A 152 -68.38 -68.53 -19.91
N ALA A 153 -67.12 -68.72 -20.33
CA ALA A 153 -66.79 -69.60 -21.45
C ALA A 153 -67.22 -71.05 -21.18
N ASN A 154 -66.90 -71.58 -20.00
CA ASN A 154 -67.32 -72.93 -19.58
C ASN A 154 -68.85 -73.07 -19.51
N LEU A 155 -69.57 -72.06 -19.01
CA LEU A 155 -71.04 -72.08 -18.96
C LEU A 155 -71.64 -72.10 -20.37
N THR A 156 -71.05 -71.33 -21.30
CA THR A 156 -71.47 -71.27 -22.69
C THR A 156 -71.24 -72.61 -23.41
N GLU A 157 -70.11 -73.28 -23.18
CA GLU A 157 -69.81 -74.62 -23.69
C GLU A 157 -70.83 -75.67 -23.20
N ASN A 158 -71.15 -75.61 -21.90
CA ASN A 158 -72.17 -76.49 -21.29
C ASN A 158 -73.57 -76.24 -21.88
N LEU A 159 -73.97 -74.98 -22.03
CA LEU A 159 -75.23 -74.61 -22.68
C LEU A 159 -75.31 -75.12 -24.12
N LYS A 160 -74.24 -74.94 -24.90
CA LYS A 160 -74.14 -75.45 -26.27
C LYS A 160 -74.28 -76.98 -26.32
N THR A 161 -73.65 -77.68 -25.38
CA THR A 161 -73.73 -79.15 -25.25
C THR A 161 -75.15 -79.59 -24.91
N MET A 162 -75.84 -78.92 -23.98
CA MET A 162 -77.23 -79.22 -23.63
C MET A 162 -78.18 -79.01 -24.82
N ILE A 163 -78.05 -77.89 -25.53
CA ILE A 163 -78.87 -77.62 -26.73
C ILE A 163 -78.62 -78.69 -27.80
N GLY A 164 -77.38 -79.15 -27.98
CA GLY A 164 -77.03 -80.23 -28.91
C GLY A 164 -77.79 -81.54 -28.64
N LYS A 165 -78.10 -81.86 -27.37
CA LYS A 165 -78.88 -83.06 -27.00
C LYS A 165 -80.35 -82.99 -27.43
N PHE A 166 -80.90 -81.78 -27.57
CA PHE A 166 -82.28 -81.56 -28.02
C PHE A 166 -82.39 -81.41 -29.54
N LYS A 167 -81.26 -81.39 -30.25
CA LYS A 167 -81.21 -81.35 -31.71
C LYS A 167 -81.20 -82.78 -32.25
N VAL A 168 -82.40 -83.36 -32.36
CA VAL A 168 -82.71 -84.56 -33.16
C VAL A 168 -83.41 -84.11 -34.44
#